data_AF-A0A7I7MBR6-F1
#
_entry.id   AF-A0A7I7MBR6-F1
#
_cell.length_a   1.000
_cell.length_b   1.000
_cell.length_c   1.000
_cell.angle_alpha   90.00
_cell.angle_beta   90.00
_cell.angle_gamma   90.00
#
_symmetry.space_group_name_H-M   'P 1'
#
loop_
_entity.id
_entity.type
_entity.pdbx_description
1 polymer ?
#
loop_
_entity_poly.entity_id
_entity_poly.type
_entity_poly.pdbx_seq_one_letter_code
_entity_poly.pdbx_strand_id
1 'polypeptide(L)'
;MPAVFLSHGAPPLVDDALWVSQLRAWAGVLPVPTAILVVSAHWEAAPLTIGSTDARTPLTYDFWGFPDRYYDVTYDAPGAPELAVTVRKSFLDDPSPGAVPSGWSVERAQAPDGPGQTLPRTGLNGVTVVI
;
A
#
# COMPACT_ATOMS: atom_id res chain seq x y z
N MET A 1 -17.60 10.22 4.57
CA MET A 1 -16.17 10.33 4.21
C MET A 1 -16.04 10.28 2.69
N PRO A 2 -15.20 11.11 2.06
CA PRO A 2 -14.99 11.05 0.61
C PRO A 2 -14.14 9.83 0.22
N ALA A 3 -14.33 9.34 -1.01
CA ALA A 3 -13.39 8.46 -1.68
C ALA A 3 -12.44 9.29 -2.54
N VAL A 4 -11.17 8.90 -2.58
CA VAL A 4 -10.08 9.67 -3.18
C VAL A 4 -9.32 8.77 -4.14
N PHE A 5 -9.00 9.31 -5.32
CA PHE A 5 -7.98 8.75 -6.20
C PHE A 5 -6.76 9.68 -6.17
N LEU A 6 -5.60 9.13 -5.79
CA LEU A 6 -4.34 9.87 -5.71
C LEU A 6 -3.28 9.17 -6.55
N SER A 7 -2.74 9.88 -7.54
CA SER A 7 -1.53 9.44 -8.23
C SER A 7 -0.30 9.83 -7.41
N HIS A 8 0.58 8.86 -7.11
CA HIS A 8 1.74 9.05 -6.21
C HIS A 8 3.10 9.06 -6.91
N GLY A 9 3.17 8.81 -8.23
CA GLY A 9 4.43 8.80 -8.97
C GLY A 9 5.49 7.86 -8.39
N ALA A 10 6.76 8.18 -8.67
CA ALA A 10 7.94 7.51 -8.12
C ALA A 10 8.43 8.21 -6.84
N PRO A 11 9.30 7.59 -6.03
CA PRO A 11 9.77 8.15 -4.76
C PRO A 11 10.20 9.64 -4.80
N PRO A 12 10.89 10.15 -5.84
CA PRO A 12 11.26 11.57 -5.91
C PRO A 12 10.11 12.57 -5.90
N LEU A 13 8.87 12.16 -6.16
CA LEU A 13 7.71 13.06 -6.07
C LEU A 13 7.54 13.63 -4.66
N VAL A 14 7.96 12.90 -3.62
CA VAL A 14 7.88 13.38 -2.23
C VAL A 14 8.86 14.53 -1.92
N ASP A 15 9.82 14.80 -2.82
CA ASP A 15 10.71 15.96 -2.72
C ASP A 15 10.18 17.19 -3.46
N ASP A 16 9.13 17.02 -4.26
CA ASP A 16 8.52 18.13 -4.97
C ASP A 16 7.77 19.02 -3.97
N ALA A 17 8.34 20.19 -3.69
CA ALA A 17 7.79 21.13 -2.72
C ALA A 17 6.37 21.59 -3.09
N LEU A 18 6.06 21.74 -4.38
CA LEU A 18 4.73 22.15 -4.82
C LEU A 18 3.73 21.02 -4.59
N TRP A 19 4.04 19.81 -5.06
CA TRP A 19 3.16 18.64 -4.90
C TRP A 19 2.87 18.34 -3.43
N VAL A 20 3.91 18.33 -2.57
CA VAL A 20 3.76 18.13 -1.13
C VAL A 20 2.93 19.23 -0.48
N SER A 21 3.14 20.50 -0.86
CA SER A 21 2.36 21.62 -0.31
C SER A 21 0.89 21.53 -0.67
N GLN A 22 0.57 21.14 -1.91
CA GLN A 22 -0.80 20.97 -2.38
C GLN A 22 -1.48 19.78 -1.70
N LEU A 23 -0.79 18.65 -1.57
CA LEU A 23 -1.30 17.47 -0.87
C LEU A 23 -1.59 17.78 0.60
N ARG A 24 -0.69 18.50 1.29
CA ARG A 24 -0.90 18.93 2.69
C ARG A 24 -2.08 19.89 2.83
N ALA A 25 -2.18 20.89 1.96
CA ALA A 25 -3.27 21.86 1.99
C ALA A 25 -4.63 21.18 1.77
N TRP A 26 -4.69 20.25 0.81
CA TRP A 26 -5.90 19.50 0.52
C TRP A 26 -6.25 18.52 1.66
N ALA A 27 -5.29 17.80 2.24
CA ALA A 27 -5.52 16.95 3.41
C ALA A 27 -6.04 17.75 4.62
N GLY A 28 -5.57 18.99 4.81
CA GLY A 28 -5.96 19.86 5.91
C GLY A 28 -7.42 20.33 5.89
N VAL A 29 -8.13 20.18 4.76
CA VAL A 29 -9.56 20.52 4.65
C VAL A 29 -10.49 19.31 4.65
N LEU A 30 -9.93 18.09 4.69
CA LEU A 30 -10.74 16.87 4.76
C LEU A 30 -11.19 16.60 6.20
N PRO A 31 -12.39 16.01 6.39
CA PRO A 31 -12.76 15.49 7.70
C PRO A 31 -11.78 14.40 8.12
N VAL A 32 -11.40 14.38 9.40
CA VAL A 32 -10.46 13.39 9.95
C VAL A 32 -11.15 12.01 9.98
N PRO A 33 -10.62 11.01 9.25
CA PRO A 33 -11.16 9.65 9.30
C PRO A 33 -10.83 8.97 10.63
N THR A 34 -11.68 8.04 11.05
CA THR A 34 -11.39 7.11 12.15
C THR A 34 -10.56 5.90 11.70
N ALA A 35 -10.59 5.59 10.40
CA ALA A 35 -9.78 4.58 9.72
C ALA A 35 -9.78 4.86 8.20
N ILE A 36 -8.77 4.39 7.48
CA ILE A 36 -8.69 4.52 6.02
C ILE A 36 -8.54 3.13 5.39
N LEU A 37 -9.12 2.96 4.20
CA LEU A 37 -8.90 1.80 3.36
C LEU A 37 -8.10 2.24 2.14
N VAL A 38 -6.92 1.66 1.93
CA VAL A 38 -6.13 1.90 0.72
C VAL A 38 -6.19 0.72 -0.23
N VAL A 39 -6.44 1.04 -1.50
CA VAL A 39 -6.31 0.13 -2.63
C VAL A 39 -5.12 0.61 -3.45
N SER A 40 -4.06 -0.20 -3.54
CA SER A 40 -2.81 0.15 -4.21
C SER A 40 -2.71 -0.49 -5.58
N ALA A 41 -2.20 0.24 -6.58
CA ALA A 41 -1.86 -0.31 -7.89
C ALA A 41 -0.67 -1.28 -7.85
N HIS A 42 0.12 -1.25 -6.77
CA HIS A 42 1.30 -2.10 -6.57
C HIS A 42 0.97 -3.44 -5.91
N TRP A 43 -0.25 -3.58 -5.41
CA TRP A 43 -0.68 -4.79 -4.72
C TRP A 43 -1.79 -5.47 -5.50
N GLU A 44 -1.38 -6.32 -6.44
CA GLU A 44 -2.29 -7.18 -7.21
C GLU A 44 -2.25 -8.60 -6.65
N ALA A 45 -3.43 -9.14 -6.33
CA ALA A 45 -3.58 -10.51 -5.88
C ALA A 45 -4.84 -11.14 -6.47
N ALA A 46 -4.72 -12.40 -6.87
CA ALA A 46 -5.83 -13.26 -7.25
C ALA A 46 -5.64 -14.60 -6.52
N PRO A 47 -6.31 -14.85 -5.37
CA PRO A 47 -7.48 -14.15 -4.83
C PRO A 47 -7.25 -12.71 -4.39
N LEU A 48 -8.35 -11.94 -4.28
CA LEU A 48 -8.36 -10.70 -3.52
C LEU A 48 -7.91 -10.98 -2.07
N THR A 49 -7.02 -10.14 -1.55
CA THR A 49 -6.45 -10.25 -0.20
C THR A 49 -6.56 -8.94 0.56
N ILE A 50 -6.46 -9.01 1.89
CA ILE A 50 -6.33 -7.85 2.77
C ILE A 50 -4.92 -7.90 3.37
N GLY A 51 -4.23 -6.76 3.37
CA GLY A 51 -2.92 -6.62 4.01
C GLY A 51 -2.95 -6.87 5.52
N SER A 52 -1.78 -7.03 6.13
CA SER A 52 -1.68 -7.23 7.58
C SER A 52 -2.28 -6.05 8.35
N THR A 53 -3.04 -6.35 9.42
CA THR A 53 -3.58 -5.35 10.36
C THR A 53 -2.75 -5.24 11.64
N ASP A 54 -1.67 -6.02 11.77
CA ASP A 54 -0.74 -5.92 12.89
C ASP A 54 0.18 -4.71 12.68
N ALA A 55 0.09 -3.73 13.58
CA ALA A 55 0.89 -2.51 13.55
C ALA A 55 2.41 -2.76 13.68
N ARG A 56 2.84 -3.98 14.03
CA ARG A 56 4.25 -4.37 14.07
C ARG A 56 4.78 -4.89 12.73
N THR A 57 3.92 -5.01 11.72
CA THR A 57 4.33 -5.45 10.39
C THR A 57 5.26 -4.41 9.78
N PRO A 58 6.51 -4.76 9.41
CA PRO A 58 7.43 -3.81 8.81
C PRO A 58 6.91 -3.27 7.48
N LEU A 59 7.29 -2.03 7.16
CA LEU A 59 7.03 -1.45 5.84
C LEU A 59 7.76 -2.25 4.75
N THR A 60 7.06 -2.53 3.66
CA THR A 60 7.63 -3.15 2.47
C THR A 60 7.89 -2.06 1.43
N TYR A 61 9.11 -2.02 0.89
CA TYR A 61 9.47 -1.17 -0.23
C TYR A 61 9.45 -1.98 -1.53
N ASP A 62 8.54 -1.62 -2.43
CA ASP A 62 8.30 -2.24 -3.74
C ASP A 62 9.05 -1.54 -4.89
N PHE A 63 9.99 -0.64 -4.57
CA PHE A 63 10.83 0.09 -5.51
C PHE A 63 12.32 -0.08 -5.19
N TRP A 64 13.19 0.06 -6.19
CA TRP A 64 14.64 -0.05 -6.05
C TRP A 64 15.39 0.99 -6.89
N GLY A 65 16.67 1.18 -6.62
CA GLY A 65 17.56 2.04 -7.42
C GLY A 65 17.51 3.52 -7.08
N PHE A 66 16.93 3.89 -5.93
CA PHE A 66 16.89 5.26 -5.43
C PHE A 66 17.89 5.47 -4.29
N PRO A 67 18.20 6.72 -3.91
CA PRO A 67 18.99 7.03 -2.72
C PRO A 67 18.47 6.39 -1.42
N ASP A 68 19.38 6.00 -0.52
CA ASP A 68 19.08 5.26 0.73
C ASP A 68 18.00 5.94 1.60
N ARG A 69 17.96 7.26 1.61
CA ARG A 69 16.96 8.07 2.36
C ARG A 69 15.50 7.73 2.03
N TYR A 70 15.19 7.10 0.89
CA TYR A 70 13.84 6.65 0.59
C TYR A 70 13.46 5.32 1.29
N TYR A 71 14.47 4.53 1.69
CA TYR A 71 14.33 3.28 2.43
C TYR A 71 14.40 3.46 3.95
N ASP A 72 14.83 4.66 4.40
CA ASP A 72 14.85 5.05 5.82
C ASP A 72 13.49 5.60 6.31
N VAL A 73 12.51 5.77 5.40
CA VAL A 73 11.21 6.36 5.74
C VAL A 73 10.31 5.35 6.45
N THR A 74 10.12 5.50 7.75
CA THR A 74 9.14 4.69 8.47
C THR A 74 7.73 5.28 8.37
N TYR A 75 6.72 4.40 8.50
CA TYR A 75 5.32 4.80 8.54
C TYR A 75 4.59 4.01 9.63
N ASP A 76 4.46 4.62 10.81
CA ASP A 76 3.88 3.98 12.00
C ASP A 76 2.36 4.17 12.04
N ALA A 77 1.65 3.62 11.05
CA ALA A 77 0.18 3.65 11.06
C ALA A 77 -0.40 2.71 12.14
N PRO A 78 -1.40 3.17 12.91
CA PRO A 78 -2.14 2.29 13.80
C PRO A 78 -2.94 1.27 12.99
N GLY A 79 -3.00 0.03 13.47
CA GLY A 79 -3.85 -0.99 12.86
C GLY A 79 -5.34 -0.64 12.99
N ALA A 80 -6.14 -1.06 12.01
CA ALA A 80 -7.61 -0.89 11.98
C ALA A 80 -8.34 -2.24 11.81
N PRO A 81 -8.28 -3.15 12.82
CA PRO A 81 -8.77 -4.51 12.67
C PRO A 81 -10.28 -4.60 12.41
N GLU A 82 -11.09 -3.69 12.96
CA GLU A 82 -12.54 -3.65 12.74
C GLU A 82 -12.88 -3.30 11.28
N LEU A 83 -12.08 -2.44 10.65
CA LEU A 83 -12.23 -2.10 9.25
C LEU A 83 -11.92 -3.32 8.37
N ALA A 84 -10.84 -4.04 8.66
CA ALA A 84 -10.49 -5.26 7.92
C ALA A 84 -11.57 -6.35 8.03
N VAL A 85 -12.16 -6.54 9.22
CA VAL A 85 -13.31 -7.46 9.40
C VAL A 85 -14.49 -7.03 8.52
N THR A 86 -14.78 -5.73 8.46
CA THR A 86 -15.88 -5.18 7.66
C THR A 86 -15.63 -5.43 6.17
N VAL A 87 -14.44 -5.11 5.66
CA VAL A 87 -14.06 -5.32 4.25
C VAL A 87 -14.13 -6.81 3.89
N ARG A 88 -13.60 -7.69 4.74
CA ARG A 88 -13.63 -9.14 4.52
C ARG A 88 -15.07 -9.64 4.34
N LYS A 89 -15.97 -9.27 5.27
CA LYS A 89 -17.37 -9.67 5.21
C LYS A 89 -18.08 -9.16 3.95
N SER A 90 -17.73 -7.96 3.48
CA SER A 90 -18.37 -7.34 2.31
C SER A 90 -17.85 -7.86 0.98
N PHE A 91 -16.59 -8.30 0.88
CA PHE A 91 -15.96 -8.59 -0.42
C PHE A 91 -15.33 -9.98 -0.55
N LEU A 92 -14.95 -10.63 0.56
CA LEU A 92 -14.23 -11.91 0.53
C LEU A 92 -15.10 -13.09 0.94
N ASP A 93 -16.07 -12.85 1.84
CA ASP A 93 -16.98 -13.88 2.31
C ASP A 93 -18.25 -14.01 1.42
N ASP A 94 -18.32 -13.27 0.30
CA ASP A 94 -19.39 -13.41 -0.71
C ASP A 94 -19.15 -14.67 -1.57
N PRO A 95 -20.05 -15.68 -1.52
CA PRO A 95 -19.88 -16.97 -2.21
C PRO A 95 -20.19 -16.92 -3.72
N SER A 96 -20.38 -15.74 -4.31
CA SER A 96 -20.59 -15.57 -5.74
C SER A 96 -19.51 -16.29 -6.59
N PRO A 97 -19.89 -17.01 -7.67
CA PRO A 97 -18.98 -17.86 -8.44
C PRO A 97 -17.91 -17.00 -9.13
N GLY A 98 -16.71 -17.04 -8.57
CA GLY A 98 -15.59 -16.12 -8.80
C GLY A 98 -14.63 -16.08 -7.61
N ALA A 99 -15.08 -16.58 -6.44
CA ALA A 99 -14.26 -16.81 -5.26
C ALA A 99 -13.04 -17.69 -5.58
N VAL A 100 -11.87 -17.04 -5.61
CA VAL A 100 -10.58 -17.66 -5.90
C VAL A 100 -10.14 -18.45 -4.64
N PRO A 101 -9.59 -19.68 -4.78
CA PRO A 101 -9.28 -20.53 -3.63
C PRO A 101 -8.26 -19.92 -2.67
N SER A 102 -8.45 -20.16 -1.37
CA SER A 102 -7.59 -19.69 -0.28
C SER A 102 -6.13 -20.13 -0.45
N GLY A 103 -5.22 -19.17 -0.42
CA GLY A 103 -3.80 -19.37 -0.20
C GLY A 103 -3.27 -18.23 0.65
N TRP A 104 -2.85 -18.52 1.88
CA TRP A 104 -2.10 -17.58 2.71
C TRP A 104 -0.69 -17.44 2.14
N SER A 105 -0.21 -16.21 2.00
CA SER A 105 1.23 -15.90 2.05
C SER A 105 1.44 -14.58 2.78
N VAL A 106 1.85 -14.68 4.03
CA VAL A 106 2.74 -13.67 4.63
C VAL A 106 4.11 -14.01 4.07
N GLU A 107 4.58 -13.28 3.06
CA GLU A 107 5.98 -13.34 2.67
C GLU A 107 6.61 -11.96 2.79
N ARG A 108 7.67 -11.95 3.61
CA ARG A 108 8.65 -10.90 3.73
C ARG A 108 9.22 -10.67 2.32
N ALA A 109 8.92 -9.55 1.68
CA ALA A 109 9.67 -9.11 0.52
C ALA A 109 11.09 -8.77 0.99
N GLN A 110 11.98 -9.75 0.90
CA GLN A 110 13.40 -9.50 1.07
C GLN A 110 13.84 -8.76 -0.19
N ALA A 111 14.27 -7.51 -0.02
CA ALA A 111 14.90 -6.77 -1.11
C ALA A 111 16.02 -7.64 -1.70
N PRO A 112 16.16 -7.74 -3.04
CA PRO A 112 17.22 -8.55 -3.63
C PRO A 112 18.58 -8.06 -3.14
N ASP A 113 19.42 -9.02 -2.73
CA ASP A 113 20.82 -8.76 -2.38
C ASP A 113 21.56 -8.25 -3.63
N GLY A 114 21.85 -6.95 -3.64
CA GLY A 114 22.83 -6.32 -4.53
C GLY A 114 22.38 -6.03 -5.97
N PRO A 115 23.12 -5.16 -6.68
CA PRO A 115 22.78 -4.73 -8.03
C PRO A 115 23.10 -5.86 -9.03
N GLY A 116 22.07 -6.47 -9.63
CA GLY A 116 22.29 -7.35 -10.80
C GLY A 116 21.29 -8.47 -11.07
N GLN A 117 20.28 -8.71 -10.23
CA GLN A 117 19.29 -9.77 -10.50
C GLN A 117 18.05 -9.21 -11.23
N THR A 118 17.95 -9.51 -12.53
CA THR A 118 16.76 -9.27 -13.36
C THR A 118 15.64 -10.25 -13.00
N LEU A 119 14.52 -9.73 -12.49
CA LEU A 119 13.26 -10.46 -12.35
C LEU A 119 12.36 -10.28 -13.59
N PRO A 120 11.43 -11.23 -13.84
CA PRO A 120 10.56 -11.22 -15.00
C PRO A 120 9.64 -10.00 -15.04
N ARG A 121 9.41 -9.50 -16.25
CA ARG A 121 8.61 -8.32 -16.56
C ARG A 121 7.14 -8.51 -16.19
N THR A 122 6.72 -8.02 -15.03
CA THR A 122 5.32 -7.66 -14.74
C THR A 122 5.28 -6.42 -13.86
N GLY A 123 4.77 -5.30 -14.43
CA GLY A 123 4.21 -4.11 -13.73
C GLY A 123 5.12 -3.35 -12.77
N LEU A 124 5.80 -2.28 -13.21
CA LEU A 124 5.42 -0.87 -13.05
C LEU A 124 5.58 -0.28 -11.63
N ASN A 125 6.44 0.74 -11.59
CA ASN A 125 6.94 1.49 -10.43
C ASN A 125 5.86 2.25 -9.66
N GLY A 126 6.00 2.29 -8.33
CA GLY A 126 5.28 3.23 -7.48
C GLY A 126 5.14 2.74 -6.04
N VAL A 127 4.74 3.66 -5.16
CA VAL A 127 4.86 3.54 -3.70
C VAL A 127 3.53 3.06 -3.12
N THR A 128 3.56 1.96 -2.37
CA THR A 128 2.44 1.55 -1.53
C THR A 128 2.40 2.38 -0.24
N VAL A 129 1.50 3.36 -0.17
CA VAL A 129 1.10 3.97 1.12
C VAL A 129 -0.16 3.24 1.58
N VAL A 130 -0.02 2.25 2.47
CA VAL A 130 -1.16 1.71 3.22
C VAL A 130 -1.56 2.79 4.23
N ILE A 131 -2.83 3.16 4.30
CA ILE A 131 -3.39 4.01 5.37
C ILE A 131 -4.37 3.17 6.18
#